data_AF-A0A072NIQ6-F1
#
_entry.id   AF-A0A072NIQ6-F1
#
_cell.length_a   1.000
_cell.length_b   1.000
_cell.length_c   1.000
_cell.angle_alpha   90.00
_cell.angle_beta   90.00
_cell.angle_gamma   90.00
#
_symmetry.space_group_name_H-M   'P 1'
#
loop_
_entity.id
_entity.type
_entity.pdbx_description
1 polymer ?
#
loop_
_entity_poly.entity_id
_entity_poly.type
_entity_poly.pdbx_seq_one_letter_code
_entity_poly.pdbx_strand_id
1 'polypeptide(L)'
;MPIKILLLMTLFMLQFISVTNAEVPLKAMFVRDHQLWMKEGDQVIQLTKDKYVYSPQWSYDGRFIAYIDDDEQGVKSNLWIYDTKRKENYEPYPSIETYSFSWSPVANELAYISG
;
A
#
# COMPACT_ATOMS: atom_id res chain seq x y z
N MET A 1 17.10 54.15 -16.92
CA MET A 1 17.76 53.14 -16.06
C MET A 1 16.83 52.34 -15.13
N PRO A 2 15.66 52.82 -14.64
CA PRO A 2 14.88 52.08 -13.64
C PRO A 2 14.12 50.86 -14.21
N ILE A 3 13.70 50.91 -15.48
CA ILE A 3 12.94 49.82 -16.13
C ILE A 3 13.76 48.52 -16.26
N LYS A 4 15.07 48.62 -16.53
CA LYS A 4 15.95 47.44 -16.62
C LYS A 4 16.11 46.72 -15.28
N ILE A 5 16.10 47.48 -14.18
CA ILE A 5 16.20 46.96 -12.81
C ILE A 5 14.89 46.29 -12.41
N LEU A 6 13.75 46.91 -12.73
CA LEU A 6 12.42 46.33 -12.50
C LEU A 6 12.26 45.00 -13.26
N LEU A 7 12.69 44.95 -14.52
CA LEU A 7 12.60 43.77 -15.38
C LEU A 7 13.50 42.63 -14.87
N LEU A 8 14.69 42.96 -14.37
CA LEU A 8 15.61 42.01 -13.75
C LEU A 8 15.05 41.45 -12.43
N MET A 9 14.42 42.29 -11.59
CA MET A 9 13.76 41.83 -10.37
C MET A 9 12.57 40.91 -10.66
N THR A 10 11.75 41.22 -11.66
CA THR A 10 10.64 40.32 -12.06
C THR A 10 11.15 38.99 -12.58
N LEU A 11 12.26 38.98 -13.33
CA LEU A 11 12.87 37.75 -13.83
C LEU A 11 13.44 36.89 -12.69
N PHE A 12 14.00 37.54 -11.66
CA PHE A 12 14.50 36.87 -10.46
C PHE A 12 13.36 36.29 -9.61
N MET A 13 12.24 37.01 -9.46
CA MET A 13 11.05 36.52 -8.74
C MET A 13 10.39 35.30 -9.42
N LEU A 14 10.41 35.22 -10.75
CA LEU A 14 9.90 34.08 -11.51
C LEU A 14 10.69 32.78 -11.26
N GLN A 15 11.95 32.87 -10.82
CA GLN A 15 12.77 31.68 -10.54
C GLN A 15 12.43 31.01 -9.19
N PHE A 16 11.64 31.66 -8.34
CA PHE A 16 11.21 31.14 -7.04
C PHE A 16 9.78 30.60 -7.04
N ILE A 17 9.12 30.49 -8.20
CA ILE A 17 7.81 29.83 -8.30
C ILE A 17 8.04 28.32 -8.34
N SER A 18 8.42 27.74 -7.20
CA SER A 18 8.39 26.29 -7.01
C SER A 18 6.94 25.89 -6.78
N VAL A 19 6.26 25.39 -7.82
CA VAL A 19 4.99 24.69 -7.63
C VAL A 19 5.32 23.34 -6.99
N THR A 20 5.35 23.30 -5.66
CA THR A 20 5.48 22.04 -4.93
C THR A 20 4.11 21.39 -4.91
N ASN A 21 3.90 20.37 -5.75
CA ASN A 21 2.74 19.50 -5.56
C ASN A 21 3.13 18.43 -4.52
N ALA A 22 2.54 18.54 -3.32
CA ALA A 22 2.69 17.58 -2.23
C ALA A 22 1.57 16.52 -2.26
N GLU A 23 0.98 16.24 -3.42
CA GLU A 23 0.02 15.15 -3.57
C GLU A 23 0.75 13.82 -3.30
N VAL A 24 0.45 13.25 -2.15
CA VAL A 24 0.78 11.84 -1.88
C VAL A 24 -0.04 11.02 -2.87
N PRO A 25 0.60 10.22 -3.74
CA PRO A 25 -0.12 9.46 -4.74
C PRO A 25 -1.11 8.52 -4.07
N LEU A 26 -2.36 8.55 -4.54
CA LEU A 26 -3.39 7.64 -4.06
C LEU A 26 -2.96 6.20 -4.30
N LYS A 27 -3.18 5.38 -3.28
CA LYS A 27 -2.91 3.94 -3.31
C LYS A 27 -4.22 3.17 -3.38
N ALA A 28 -4.24 2.16 -4.22
CA ALA A 28 -5.31 1.17 -4.26
C ALA A 28 -4.69 -0.22 -4.34
N MET A 29 -5.29 -1.19 -3.66
CA MET A 29 -4.94 -2.60 -3.83
C MET A 29 -6.10 -3.31 -4.52
N PHE A 30 -5.78 -4.35 -5.27
CA PHE A 30 -6.76 -5.18 -5.94
C PHE A 30 -6.20 -6.58 -6.15
N VAL A 31 -7.11 -7.54 -6.32
CA VAL A 31 -6.77 -8.93 -6.67
C VAL A 31 -6.96 -9.12 -8.16
N ARG A 32 -5.95 -9.67 -8.84
CA ARG A 32 -6.00 -10.06 -10.26
C ARG A 32 -5.21 -11.34 -10.44
N ASP A 33 -5.81 -12.33 -11.10
CA ASP A 33 -5.27 -13.67 -11.31
C ASP A 33 -4.80 -14.31 -9.99
N HIS A 34 -5.63 -14.21 -8.94
CA HIS A 34 -5.35 -14.68 -7.57
C HIS A 34 -4.17 -13.99 -6.86
N GLN A 35 -3.52 -13.02 -7.49
CA GLN A 35 -2.40 -12.30 -6.91
C GLN A 35 -2.82 -10.93 -6.38
N LEU A 36 -2.09 -10.43 -5.38
CA LEU A 36 -2.24 -9.10 -4.83
C LEU A 36 -1.46 -8.10 -5.69
N TRP A 37 -2.12 -7.03 -6.10
CA TRP A 37 -1.54 -5.93 -6.85
C TRP A 37 -1.81 -4.61 -6.13
N MET A 38 -0.91 -3.65 -6.30
CA MET A 38 -1.05 -2.30 -5.80
C MET A 38 -0.85 -1.30 -6.94
N LYS A 39 -1.76 -0.32 -7.04
CA LYS A 39 -1.60 0.87 -7.87
C LYS A 39 -1.22 2.03 -6.98
N GLU A 40 -0.15 2.74 -7.33
CA GLU A 40 0.30 3.98 -6.68
C GLU A 40 0.56 5.01 -7.79
N GLY A 41 -0.31 6.02 -7.88
CA GLY A 41 -0.30 6.93 -9.05
C GLY A 41 -0.51 6.14 -10.35
N ASP A 42 0.40 6.26 -11.32
CA ASP A 42 0.36 5.53 -12.59
C ASP A 42 1.09 4.18 -12.55
N GLN A 43 1.74 3.84 -11.43
CA GLN A 43 2.48 2.61 -11.30
C GLN A 43 1.60 1.48 -10.79
N VAL A 44 1.66 0.31 -11.43
CA VAL A 44 1.02 -0.93 -10.96
C VAL A 44 2.11 -1.95 -10.62
N ILE A 45 2.08 -2.46 -9.40
CA ILE A 45 3.10 -3.36 -8.84
C ILE A 45 2.43 -4.65 -8.38
N GLN A 46 2.99 -5.80 -8.76
CA GLN A 46 2.59 -7.09 -8.22
C GLN A 46 3.27 -7.31 -6.86
N LEU A 47 2.49 -7.62 -5.82
CA LEU A 47 2.99 -7.78 -4.46
C LEU A 47 3.21 -9.24 -4.08
N THR A 48 2.48 -10.17 -4.71
CA THR A 48 2.60 -11.62 -4.46
C THR A 48 2.79 -12.39 -5.75
N LYS A 49 3.45 -13.55 -5.68
CA LYS A 49 3.58 -14.53 -6.76
C LYS A 49 3.27 -15.92 -6.21
N ASP A 50 2.60 -16.76 -7.00
CA ASP A 50 2.24 -18.14 -6.66
C ASP A 50 1.45 -18.22 -5.35
N LYS A 51 0.38 -17.43 -5.25
CA LYS A 51 -0.49 -17.32 -4.06
C LYS A 51 -1.95 -17.38 -4.47
N TYR A 52 -2.82 -17.72 -3.54
CA TYR A 52 -4.26 -17.59 -3.74
C TYR A 52 -4.83 -16.54 -2.78
N VAL A 53 -4.72 -15.27 -3.18
CA VAL A 53 -5.03 -14.12 -2.33
C VAL A 53 -6.53 -13.92 -2.18
N TYR A 54 -6.99 -13.91 -0.94
CA TYR A 54 -8.35 -13.55 -0.54
C TYR A 54 -8.40 -12.41 0.47
N SER A 55 -9.51 -11.68 0.42
CA SER A 55 -9.92 -10.66 1.41
C SER A 55 -8.80 -9.71 1.87
N PRO A 56 -8.03 -9.08 0.96
CA PRO A 56 -6.96 -8.20 1.39
C PRO A 56 -7.54 -6.97 2.11
N GLN A 57 -6.88 -6.54 3.19
CA GLN A 57 -7.26 -5.35 3.97
C GLN A 57 -6.02 -4.53 4.34
N TRP A 58 -6.12 -3.21 4.19
CA TRP A 58 -5.10 -2.27 4.68
C TRP A 58 -5.14 -2.16 6.20
N SER A 59 -3.97 -2.01 6.83
CA SER A 59 -3.86 -1.51 8.19
C SER A 59 -4.31 -0.06 8.29
N TYR A 60 -4.58 0.40 9.52
CA TYR A 60 -5.02 1.77 9.80
C TYR A 60 -4.11 2.84 9.18
N ASP A 61 -2.80 2.67 9.26
CA ASP A 61 -1.81 3.62 8.71
C ASP A 61 -1.50 3.41 7.21
N GLY A 62 -2.12 2.41 6.58
CA GLY A 62 -1.85 2.04 5.19
C GLY A 62 -0.45 1.48 4.94
N ARG A 63 0.32 1.11 5.99
CA ARG A 63 1.65 0.52 5.82
C ARG A 63 1.57 -0.97 5.52
N PHE A 64 0.64 -1.68 6.12
CA PHE A 64 0.52 -3.13 6.01
C PHE A 64 -0.70 -3.52 5.20
N ILE A 65 -0.60 -4.63 4.48
CA ILE A 65 -1.74 -5.30 3.84
C ILE A 65 -1.82 -6.70 4.40
N ALA A 66 -2.88 -7.01 5.13
CA ALA A 66 -3.19 -8.38 5.51
C ALA A 66 -3.98 -9.06 4.39
N TYR A 67 -3.74 -10.35 4.16
CA TYR A 67 -4.50 -11.15 3.22
C TYR A 67 -4.49 -12.63 3.64
N ILE A 68 -5.48 -13.39 3.18
CA ILE A 68 -5.45 -14.85 3.30
C ILE A 68 -4.79 -15.42 2.05
N ASP A 69 -3.82 -16.30 2.24
CA ASP A 69 -3.30 -17.17 1.20
C ASP A 69 -3.98 -18.53 1.35
N ASP A 70 -4.89 -18.84 0.41
CA ASP A 70 -5.55 -20.13 0.34
C ASP A 70 -4.79 -21.10 -0.58
N ASP A 71 -5.21 -22.35 -0.65
CA ASP A 71 -4.89 -23.24 -1.77
C ASP A 71 -6.11 -23.45 -2.69
N GLU A 72 -5.89 -23.97 -3.90
CA GLU A 72 -7.00 -24.24 -4.85
C GLU A 72 -8.06 -25.19 -4.29
N GLN A 73 -7.75 -25.93 -3.22
CA GLN A 73 -8.61 -26.94 -2.60
C GLN A 73 -9.33 -26.39 -1.36
N GLY A 74 -9.03 -25.16 -0.92
CA GLY A 74 -9.57 -24.54 0.29
C GLY A 74 -9.07 -25.16 1.60
N VAL A 75 -8.01 -25.98 1.56
CA VAL A 75 -7.55 -26.80 2.70
C VAL A 75 -6.61 -26.01 3.61
N LYS A 76 -5.91 -25.01 3.09
CA LYS A 76 -4.95 -24.20 3.83
C LYS A 76 -5.25 -22.73 3.68
N SER A 77 -5.69 -22.07 4.74
CA SER A 77 -5.93 -20.61 4.75
C SER A 77 -5.03 -19.91 5.76
N ASN A 78 -3.84 -19.50 5.32
CA ASN A 78 -2.88 -18.83 6.18
C ASN A 78 -3.05 -17.31 6.11
N LEU A 79 -2.95 -16.65 7.26
CA LEU A 79 -2.84 -15.20 7.34
C LEU A 79 -1.42 -14.73 6.95
N TRP A 80 -1.34 -13.82 5.99
CA TRP A 80 -0.11 -13.18 5.55
C TRP A 80 -0.18 -11.67 5.68
N ILE A 81 0.99 -11.04 5.84
CA ILE A 81 1.15 -9.59 5.84
C ILE A 81 2.17 -9.18 4.77
N TYR A 82 1.81 -8.19 3.96
CA TYR A 82 2.75 -7.42 3.15
C TYR A 82 3.11 -6.11 3.85
N ASP A 83 4.40 -5.85 4.09
CA ASP A 83 4.89 -4.54 4.57
C ASP A 83 5.30 -3.67 3.39
N THR A 84 4.55 -2.61 3.11
CA THR A 84 4.84 -1.70 1.98
C THR A 84 6.17 -0.97 2.10
N LYS A 85 6.68 -0.77 3.32
CA LYS A 85 7.96 -0.11 3.57
C LYS A 85 9.13 -1.04 3.30
N ARG A 86 9.01 -2.30 3.73
CA ARG A 86 10.05 -3.33 3.55
C ARG A 86 9.95 -4.05 2.21
N LYS A 87 8.79 -3.96 1.56
CA LYS A 87 8.43 -4.61 0.29
C LYS A 87 8.55 -6.14 0.36
N GLU A 88 8.10 -6.71 1.47
CA GLU A 88 8.19 -8.15 1.73
C GLU A 88 6.86 -8.70 2.26
N ASN A 89 6.60 -9.97 1.96
CA ASN A 89 5.50 -10.73 2.55
C ASN A 89 6.06 -11.62 3.67
N TYR A 90 5.35 -11.71 4.77
CA TYR A 90 5.70 -12.59 5.89
C TYR A 90 4.45 -13.13 6.57
N GLU A 91 4.61 -14.30 7.20
CA GLU A 91 3.61 -14.86 8.11
C GLU A 91 3.86 -14.23 9.50
N PRO A 92 2.95 -13.39 10.03
CA PRO A 92 3.15 -12.75 11.32
C PRO A 92 3.15 -13.77 12.46
N TYR A 93 2.41 -14.87 12.27
CA TYR A 93 2.28 -15.96 13.21
C TYR A 93 2.32 -17.27 12.40
N PRO A 94 3.34 -18.11 12.60
CA PRO A 94 3.38 -19.41 11.94
C PRO A 94 2.13 -20.23 12.30
N SER A 95 1.54 -20.89 11.31
CA SER A 95 0.46 -21.89 11.51
C SER A 95 -0.89 -21.34 12.01
N ILE A 96 -1.19 -20.06 11.81
CA ILE A 96 -2.58 -19.59 11.97
C ILE A 96 -3.37 -19.93 10.70
N GLU A 97 -4.20 -20.95 10.81
CA GLU A 97 -5.28 -21.22 9.87
C GLU A 97 -6.48 -20.34 10.23
N THR A 98 -6.83 -19.42 9.35
CA THR A 98 -7.96 -18.52 9.55
C THR A 98 -8.53 -18.05 8.22
N TYR A 99 -9.86 -17.94 8.19
CA TYR A 99 -10.60 -17.34 7.07
C TYR A 99 -11.08 -15.92 7.41
N SER A 100 -10.91 -15.47 8.65
CA SER A 100 -11.50 -14.23 9.14
C SER A 100 -10.55 -13.47 10.05
N PHE A 101 -10.22 -12.26 9.61
CA PHE A 101 -9.46 -11.29 10.37
C PHE A 101 -10.05 -9.89 10.17
N SER A 102 -9.68 -8.97 11.06
CA SER A 102 -10.03 -7.56 10.93
C SER A 102 -8.95 -6.68 11.56
N TRP A 103 -8.55 -5.63 10.84
CA TRP A 103 -7.70 -4.59 11.40
C TRP A 103 -8.49 -3.69 12.36
N SER A 104 -7.82 -3.25 13.41
CA SER A 104 -8.29 -2.15 14.23
C SER A 104 -8.43 -0.89 13.37
N PRO A 105 -9.55 -0.15 13.50
CA PRO A 105 -9.79 1.06 12.72
C PRO A 105 -9.01 2.28 13.24
N VAL A 106 -8.23 2.12 14.32
CA VAL A 106 -7.51 3.23 14.99
C VAL A 106 -6.04 2.92 15.28
N ALA A 107 -5.62 1.67 15.10
CA ALA A 107 -4.26 1.21 15.41
C ALA A 107 -3.87 0.08 14.47
N ASN A 108 -2.56 -0.19 14.35
CA ASN A 108 -2.04 -1.33 13.59
C ASN A 108 -2.09 -2.63 14.42
N GLU A 109 -3.30 -2.97 14.85
CA GLU A 109 -3.61 -4.18 15.61
C GLU A 109 -4.57 -5.03 14.79
N LEU A 110 -4.40 -6.36 14.84
CA LEU A 110 -5.15 -7.29 14.01
C LEU A 110 -5.86 -8.31 14.90
N ALA A 111 -7.19 -8.38 14.77
CA ALA A 111 -7.99 -9.46 15.34
C ALA A 111 -8.13 -10.59 14.31
N TYR A 112 -8.13 -11.84 14.77
CA TYR A 112 -8.35 -13.01 13.94
C TYR A 112 -9.07 -14.09 14.74
N ILE A 113 -9.73 -15.02 14.03
CA ILE A 113 -10.30 -16.23 14.63
C ILE A 113 -9.33 -17.37 14.36
N SER A 114 -8.81 -18.01 15.40
CA SER A 114 -8.06 -19.26 15.25
C SER A 114 -9.02 -20.45 15.19
N GLY A 115 -8.80 -21.35 14.23
CA GLY A 115 -9.39 -22.69 14.21
C GLY A 115 -8.85 -23.59 15.33
#